data_AF-A0A6A7N991-F1
#
_entry.id   AF-A0A6A7N991-F1
#
_cell.length_a   1.000
_cell.length_b   1.000
_cell.length_c   1.000
_cell.angle_alpha   90.00
_cell.angle_beta   90.00
_cell.angle_gamma   90.00
#
_symmetry.space_group_name_H-M   'P 1'
#
loop_
_entity.id
_entity.type
_entity.pdbx_description
1 polymer ?
#
loop_
_entity_poly.entity_id
_entity_poly.type
_entity_poly.pdbx_seq_one_letter_code
_entity_poly.pdbx_strand_id
1 'polypeptide(L)'
;MVFTNHAKQLAGFTQHTPPQQISCRLIAIKIYSIHGLAFPEADEVRIGGLRPGVEYGIGNSLNKICREIIGEDITADEDNWLQEHSARKPFLVTVTAEENLATKACEWIRQEGDILQTYDAFTSEKNELDELTSQWEVPAVLRVGAALSTEDRLVKIVHVKTQKMGRLDDGRWLADIHFSGHASLTRNHGLPIDIASQLINDSARDVADVGERVSRLMYAAIQERDNMKAFLFSWMALEVLVNKRFDALSVKLFPDHGLPEEMGLRVAKLYQDKNRTREVRTASQKFAYLVIFQWRALEPTDFDAFVSVKKYRDEFAHGNAIDHRTLPTESILMLLNKILNQ
;
A
#
# COMPACT_ATOMS: atom_id res chain seq x y z
N MET A 1 7.11 -25.81 5.23
CA MET A 1 7.49 -26.97 6.08
C MET A 1 6.72 -28.16 5.53
N VAL A 2 7.39 -29.23 5.09
CA VAL A 2 6.72 -30.39 4.47
C VAL A 2 6.31 -31.38 5.56
N PHE A 3 5.02 -31.65 5.71
CA PHE A 3 4.51 -32.63 6.66
C PHE A 3 4.76 -34.05 6.14
N THR A 4 5.11 -34.96 7.06
CA THR A 4 5.13 -36.40 6.79
C THR A 4 3.70 -36.91 6.56
N ASN A 5 3.52 -38.04 5.87
CA ASN A 5 2.19 -38.61 5.65
C ASN A 5 1.46 -38.92 6.97
N HIS A 6 2.21 -39.37 7.99
CA HIS A 6 1.67 -39.56 9.33
C HIS A 6 1.17 -38.23 9.94
N ALA A 7 1.91 -37.13 9.78
CA ALA A 7 1.49 -35.83 10.27
C ALA A 7 0.22 -35.32 9.54
N LYS A 8 0.10 -35.58 8.24
CA LYS A 8 -1.10 -35.23 7.45
C LYS A 8 -2.34 -36.00 7.93
N GLN A 9 -2.20 -37.29 8.19
CA GLN A 9 -3.30 -38.12 8.74
C GLN A 9 -3.73 -37.67 10.14
N LEU A 10 -2.77 -37.37 11.02
CA LEU A 10 -3.08 -36.81 12.34
C LEU A 10 -3.78 -35.45 12.25
N ALA A 11 -3.48 -34.66 11.22
CA ALA A 11 -4.16 -33.39 10.93
C ALA A 11 -5.52 -33.58 10.23
N GLY A 12 -6.01 -34.81 10.07
CA GLY A 12 -7.34 -35.12 9.53
C GLY A 12 -7.43 -35.19 8.00
N PHE A 13 -6.29 -35.24 7.28
CA PHE A 13 -6.29 -35.43 5.84
C PHE A 13 -6.45 -36.90 5.47
N THR A 14 -7.27 -37.15 4.45
CA THR A 14 -7.47 -38.47 3.85
C THR A 14 -6.67 -38.57 2.56
N GLN A 15 -6.05 -39.73 2.33
CA GLN A 15 -5.31 -40.00 1.09
C GLN A 15 -6.26 -40.59 0.04
N HIS A 16 -6.22 -40.05 -1.19
CA HIS A 16 -7.01 -40.50 -2.33
C HIS A 16 -6.11 -41.14 -3.39
N THR A 17 -6.45 -42.38 -3.78
CA THR A 17 -5.78 -43.13 -4.86
C THR A 17 -6.85 -43.77 -5.77
N PRO A 18 -7.00 -43.34 -7.05
CA PRO A 18 -6.22 -42.29 -7.70
C PRO A 18 -6.45 -40.90 -7.08
N PRO A 19 -5.51 -39.95 -7.25
CA PRO A 19 -5.68 -38.58 -6.77
C PRO A 19 -6.96 -37.95 -7.33
N GLN A 20 -7.66 -37.19 -6.50
CA GLN A 20 -8.91 -36.54 -6.89
C GLN A 20 -8.59 -35.24 -7.64
N GLN A 21 -9.22 -35.03 -8.81
CA GLN A 21 -9.12 -33.76 -9.52
C GLN A 21 -9.98 -32.70 -8.82
N ILE A 22 -9.35 -31.60 -8.45
CA ILE A 22 -9.99 -30.43 -7.85
C ILE A 22 -9.79 -29.25 -8.79
N SER A 23 -10.90 -28.61 -9.15
CA SER A 23 -10.94 -27.37 -9.93
C SER A 23 -11.44 -26.24 -9.06
N CYS A 24 -10.74 -25.11 -9.04
CA CYS A 24 -11.16 -23.92 -8.29
C CYS A 24 -10.74 -22.62 -8.99
N ARG A 25 -11.41 -21.51 -8.66
CA ARG A 25 -10.94 -20.16 -8.95
C ARG A 25 -10.28 -19.59 -7.71
N LEU A 26 -8.99 -19.26 -7.78
CA LEU A 26 -8.29 -18.67 -6.65
C LEU A 26 -8.63 -17.19 -6.51
N ILE A 27 -8.76 -16.76 -5.26
CA ILE A 27 -8.89 -15.36 -4.88
C ILE A 27 -7.89 -15.00 -3.78
N ALA A 28 -7.40 -13.77 -3.83
CA ALA A 28 -6.57 -13.17 -2.80
C ALA A 28 -7.35 -12.03 -2.15
N ILE A 29 -7.64 -12.18 -0.88
CA ILE A 29 -8.27 -11.17 -0.03
C ILE A 29 -7.16 -10.50 0.75
N LYS A 30 -7.00 -9.19 0.59
CA LYS A 30 -6.07 -8.39 1.37
C LYS A 30 -6.83 -7.38 2.22
N ILE A 31 -6.50 -7.38 3.50
CA ILE A 31 -7.17 -6.59 4.52
C ILE A 31 -6.19 -5.51 4.98
N TYR A 32 -6.65 -4.28 4.93
CA TYR A 32 -5.91 -3.10 5.33
C TYR A 32 -6.66 -2.33 6.41
N SER A 33 -5.92 -1.80 7.37
CA SER A 33 -6.39 -0.76 8.27
C SER A 33 -6.07 0.61 7.67
N ILE A 34 -7.07 1.48 7.63
CA ILE A 34 -6.94 2.86 7.18
C ILE A 34 -6.69 3.71 8.41
N HIS A 35 -5.50 4.27 8.50
CA HIS A 35 -5.11 5.14 9.59
C HIS A 35 -5.19 6.59 9.18
N GLY A 36 -5.55 7.46 10.13
CA GLY A 36 -5.76 8.88 9.85
C GLY A 36 -7.22 9.18 9.53
N LEU A 37 -8.07 8.18 9.33
CA LEU A 37 -9.46 8.33 8.90
C LEU A 37 -10.42 7.65 9.89
N ALA A 38 -11.66 8.14 9.96
CA ALA A 38 -12.77 7.54 10.66
C ALA A 38 -14.05 7.76 9.86
N PHE A 39 -14.91 6.76 9.79
CA PHE A 39 -16.24 6.92 9.21
C PHE A 39 -17.25 7.19 10.32
N PRO A 40 -18.08 8.24 10.20
CA PRO A 40 -19.04 8.61 11.25
C PRO A 40 -20.15 7.56 11.42
N GLU A 41 -20.48 6.83 10.37
CA GLU A 41 -21.50 5.78 10.40
C GLU A 41 -20.84 4.42 10.65
N ALA A 42 -21.20 3.77 11.76
CA ALA A 42 -20.56 2.54 12.21
C ALA A 42 -20.82 1.34 11.28
N ASP A 43 -21.87 1.42 10.45
CA ASP A 43 -22.46 0.25 9.80
C ASP A 43 -22.50 0.29 8.28
N GLU A 44 -22.14 1.42 7.66
CA GLU A 44 -22.09 1.52 6.21
C GLU A 44 -20.83 0.88 5.65
N VAL A 45 -21.03 0.18 4.53
CA VAL A 45 -19.96 -0.32 3.67
C VAL A 45 -20.23 0.16 2.24
N ARG A 46 -19.16 0.35 1.47
CA ARG A 46 -19.23 0.63 0.04
C ARG A 46 -18.33 -0.33 -0.70
N ILE A 47 -18.87 -0.91 -1.77
CA ILE A 47 -18.18 -1.86 -2.64
C ILE A 47 -17.97 -1.19 -3.99
N GLY A 48 -16.83 -1.46 -4.63
CA GLY A 48 -16.56 -1.02 -5.98
C GLY A 48 -15.53 -1.89 -6.68
N GLY A 49 -15.24 -1.56 -7.94
CA GLY A 49 -14.19 -2.20 -8.73
C GLY A 49 -13.00 -1.27 -8.90
N LEU A 50 -11.80 -1.75 -8.59
CA LEU A 50 -10.56 -1.01 -8.88
C LEU A 50 -10.14 -1.20 -10.35
N ARG A 51 -10.33 -2.41 -10.87
CA ARG A 51 -10.04 -2.82 -12.26
C ARG A 51 -10.75 -4.15 -12.57
N PRO A 52 -10.79 -4.61 -13.83
CA PRO A 52 -11.27 -5.96 -14.14
C PRO A 52 -10.54 -7.01 -13.28
N GLY A 53 -11.33 -7.88 -12.65
CA GLY A 53 -10.84 -8.94 -11.75
C GLY A 53 -10.43 -8.47 -10.34
N VAL A 54 -10.62 -7.19 -10.00
CA VAL A 54 -10.27 -6.65 -8.68
C VAL A 54 -11.39 -5.79 -8.11
N GLU A 55 -11.97 -6.28 -7.02
CA GLU A 55 -12.99 -5.59 -6.24
C GLU A 55 -12.39 -5.01 -4.97
N TYR A 56 -13.04 -4.00 -4.41
CA TYR A 56 -12.72 -3.49 -3.09
C TYR A 56 -13.99 -3.23 -2.28
N GLY A 57 -13.81 -3.21 -0.97
CA GLY A 57 -14.79 -2.67 -0.05
C GLY A 57 -14.14 -1.84 1.03
N ILE A 58 -14.86 -0.82 1.47
CA ILE A 58 -14.44 0.11 2.50
C ILE A 58 -15.55 0.25 3.54
N GLY A 59 -15.17 0.39 4.82
CA GLY A 59 -16.14 0.52 5.90
C GLY A 59 -15.56 0.25 7.29
N ASN A 60 -16.42 0.28 8.31
CA ASN A 60 -16.05 0.06 9.71
C ASN A 60 -16.15 -1.41 10.17
N SER A 61 -16.83 -2.29 9.41
CA SER A 61 -16.97 -3.72 9.72
C SER A 61 -16.32 -4.56 8.63
N LEU A 62 -15.37 -5.39 9.05
CA LEU A 62 -14.63 -6.29 8.18
C LEU A 62 -15.54 -7.40 7.62
N ASN A 63 -16.35 -8.03 8.47
CA ASN A 63 -17.29 -9.07 8.12
C ASN A 63 -18.39 -8.55 7.19
N LYS A 64 -18.90 -7.32 7.39
CA LYS A 64 -19.86 -6.73 6.44
C LYS A 64 -19.23 -6.54 5.06
N ILE A 65 -18.01 -6.00 5.00
CA ILE A 65 -17.29 -5.86 3.72
C ILE A 65 -17.12 -7.23 3.06
N CYS A 66 -16.64 -8.23 3.80
CA CYS A 66 -16.45 -9.57 3.27
C CYS A 66 -17.76 -10.24 2.84
N ARG A 67 -18.87 -10.08 3.58
CA ARG A 67 -20.17 -10.61 3.16
C ARG A 67 -20.65 -10.02 1.85
N GLU A 68 -20.47 -8.72 1.63
CA GLU A 68 -20.90 -8.08 0.39
C GLU A 68 -20.03 -8.49 -0.82
N ILE A 69 -18.72 -8.71 -0.64
CA ILE A 69 -17.81 -9.07 -1.74
C ILE A 69 -17.77 -10.57 -2.00
N ILE A 70 -17.52 -11.37 -0.96
CA ILE A 70 -17.29 -12.82 -1.09
C ILE A 70 -18.45 -13.68 -0.58
N GLY A 71 -19.42 -13.08 0.11
CA GLY A 71 -20.59 -13.80 0.65
C GLY A 71 -20.42 -14.40 2.04
N GLU A 72 -19.26 -14.20 2.69
CA GLU A 72 -18.94 -14.81 3.99
C GLU A 72 -18.26 -13.87 4.98
N ASP A 73 -18.38 -14.21 6.26
CA ASP A 73 -17.63 -13.58 7.35
C ASP A 73 -16.19 -14.12 7.38
N ILE A 74 -15.22 -13.24 7.65
CA ILE A 74 -13.80 -13.66 7.72
C ILE A 74 -13.40 -14.13 9.12
N THR A 75 -14.19 -13.78 10.14
CA THR A 75 -13.97 -14.13 11.53
C THR A 75 -15.32 -14.28 12.25
N ALA A 76 -15.38 -15.17 13.24
CA ALA A 76 -16.57 -15.32 14.08
C ALA A 76 -16.78 -14.13 15.03
N ASP A 77 -15.67 -13.47 15.42
CA ASP A 77 -15.66 -12.32 16.33
C ASP A 77 -14.69 -11.27 15.77
N GLU A 78 -15.22 -10.12 15.33
CA GLU A 78 -14.41 -9.02 14.80
C GLU A 78 -13.57 -8.34 15.88
N ASP A 79 -14.08 -8.20 17.10
CA ASP A 79 -13.40 -7.47 18.16
C ASP A 79 -12.20 -8.28 18.67
N ASN A 80 -12.35 -9.59 18.80
CA ASN A 80 -11.22 -10.47 19.08
C ASN A 80 -10.20 -10.46 17.92
N TRP A 81 -10.67 -10.53 16.68
CA TRP A 81 -9.78 -10.50 15.51
C TRP A 81 -8.97 -9.21 15.42
N LEU A 82 -9.60 -8.07 15.72
CA LEU A 82 -8.96 -6.75 15.80
C LEU A 82 -7.83 -6.73 16.84
N GLN A 83 -8.01 -7.36 17.99
CA GLN A 83 -6.98 -7.46 19.02
C GLN A 83 -5.83 -8.37 18.57
N GLU A 84 -6.15 -9.58 18.09
CA GLU A 84 -5.17 -10.56 17.62
C GLU A 84 -4.27 -10.02 16.50
N HIS A 85 -4.85 -9.29 15.56
CA HIS A 85 -4.16 -8.71 14.42
C HIS A 85 -3.83 -7.23 14.61
N SER A 86 -3.97 -6.72 15.86
CA SER A 86 -3.79 -5.33 16.29
C SER A 86 -4.18 -4.31 15.21
N ALA A 87 -5.32 -4.57 14.60
CA ALA A 87 -5.87 -3.85 13.47
C ALA A 87 -6.80 -2.75 13.98
N ARG A 88 -7.13 -1.81 13.09
CA ARG A 88 -7.99 -0.68 13.41
C ARG A 88 -8.97 -0.39 12.29
N LYS A 89 -10.15 0.06 12.71
CA LYS A 89 -11.18 0.63 11.83
C LYS A 89 -10.75 2.05 11.40
N PRO A 90 -11.16 2.50 10.19
CA PRO A 90 -11.87 1.73 9.18
C PRO A 90 -10.95 0.82 8.36
N PHE A 91 -11.56 -0.07 7.57
CA PHE A 91 -10.87 -1.04 6.73
C PHE A 91 -11.00 -0.71 5.25
N LEU A 92 -9.95 -1.05 4.50
CA LEU A 92 -10.01 -1.30 3.05
C LEU A 92 -9.76 -2.79 2.84
N VAL A 93 -10.65 -3.47 2.15
CA VAL A 93 -10.47 -4.86 1.71
C VAL A 93 -10.39 -4.87 0.20
N THR A 94 -9.41 -5.57 -0.35
CA THR A 94 -9.30 -5.79 -1.80
C THR A 94 -9.37 -7.27 -2.09
N VAL A 95 -10.11 -7.64 -3.13
CA VAL A 95 -10.26 -9.02 -3.58
C VAL A 95 -9.80 -9.11 -5.03
N THR A 96 -8.69 -9.80 -5.25
CA THR A 96 -8.20 -10.15 -6.60
C THR A 96 -8.66 -11.57 -6.91
N ALA A 97 -9.34 -11.76 -8.03
CA ALA A 97 -9.70 -13.09 -8.52
C ALA A 97 -8.90 -13.46 -9.76
N GLU A 98 -8.45 -14.71 -9.84
CA GLU A 98 -7.95 -15.27 -11.09
C GLU A 98 -9.11 -15.51 -12.07
N GLU A 99 -8.91 -15.14 -13.33
CA GLU A 99 -9.89 -15.39 -14.39
C GLU A 99 -9.94 -16.88 -14.76
N ASN A 100 -8.81 -17.58 -14.65
CA ASN A 100 -8.66 -18.96 -15.06
C ASN A 100 -9.00 -19.93 -13.93
N LEU A 101 -9.59 -21.06 -14.30
CA LEU A 101 -9.81 -22.19 -13.40
C LEU A 101 -8.48 -22.93 -13.19
N ALA A 102 -8.07 -23.08 -11.94
CA ALA A 102 -6.93 -23.91 -11.56
C ALA A 102 -7.41 -25.35 -11.32
N THR A 103 -6.86 -26.33 -12.03
CA THR A 103 -7.18 -27.76 -11.86
C THR A 103 -5.95 -28.55 -11.42
N LYS A 104 -6.07 -29.29 -10.31
CA LYS A 104 -4.98 -30.11 -9.74
C LYS A 104 -5.45 -31.49 -9.30
N ALA A 105 -4.59 -32.47 -9.51
CA ALA A 105 -4.71 -33.80 -8.93
C ALA A 105 -4.23 -33.77 -7.48
N CYS A 106 -5.15 -33.91 -6.52
CA CYS A 106 -4.88 -33.80 -5.09
C CYS A 106 -4.94 -35.18 -4.42
N GLU A 107 -3.83 -35.56 -3.79
CA GLU A 107 -3.73 -36.82 -3.05
C GLU A 107 -4.24 -36.70 -1.62
N TRP A 108 -4.08 -35.55 -0.97
CA TRP A 108 -4.41 -35.34 0.43
C TRP A 108 -5.45 -34.26 0.58
N ILE A 109 -6.63 -34.65 1.04
CA ILE A 109 -7.79 -33.79 1.15
C ILE A 109 -8.40 -33.95 2.54
N ARG A 110 -8.76 -32.83 3.16
CA ARG A 110 -9.56 -32.78 4.38
C ARG A 110 -10.83 -32.00 4.08
N GLN A 111 -11.98 -32.47 4.56
CA GLN A 111 -13.23 -31.74 4.46
C GLN A 111 -13.70 -31.35 5.86
N GLU A 112 -14.05 -30.07 6.04
CA GLU A 112 -14.53 -29.51 7.29
C GLU A 112 -15.75 -28.62 6.99
N GLY A 113 -16.94 -29.20 7.15
CA GLY A 113 -18.19 -28.57 6.72
C GLY A 113 -18.17 -28.29 5.20
N ASP A 114 -18.36 -27.02 4.85
CA ASP A 114 -18.35 -26.52 3.47
C ASP A 114 -16.96 -26.10 2.97
N ILE A 115 -15.91 -26.31 3.78
CA ILE A 115 -14.53 -25.99 3.41
C ILE A 115 -13.78 -27.28 3.04
N LEU A 116 -13.23 -27.29 1.84
CA LEU A 116 -12.25 -28.27 1.38
C LEU A 116 -10.85 -27.75 1.69
N GLN A 117 -10.01 -28.58 2.31
CA GLN A 117 -8.62 -28.27 2.59
C GLN A 117 -7.72 -29.19 1.78
N THR A 118 -6.77 -28.59 1.06
CA THR A 118 -5.70 -29.32 0.36
C THR A 118 -4.36 -28.99 0.98
N TYR A 119 -3.35 -29.81 0.70
CA TYR A 119 -1.99 -29.59 1.20
C TYR A 119 -1.03 -29.30 0.04
N ASP A 120 -0.60 -28.04 -0.08
CA ASP A 120 0.40 -27.53 -1.05
C ASP A 120 0.04 -27.75 -2.54
N ALA A 121 -1.22 -28.10 -2.85
CA ALA A 121 -1.64 -28.50 -4.19
C ALA A 121 -1.62 -27.35 -5.22
N PHE A 122 -1.83 -26.10 -4.77
CA PHE A 122 -2.00 -24.92 -5.62
C PHE A 122 -0.87 -23.90 -5.44
N THR A 123 0.33 -24.35 -5.07
CA THR A 123 1.46 -23.47 -4.75
C THR A 123 1.85 -22.56 -5.93
N SER A 124 1.90 -23.10 -7.15
CA SER A 124 2.24 -22.34 -8.36
C SER A 124 1.24 -21.22 -8.64
N GLU A 125 -0.05 -21.55 -8.64
CA GLU A 125 -1.14 -20.63 -8.94
C GLU A 125 -1.25 -19.56 -7.85
N LYS A 126 -1.03 -19.93 -6.59
CA LYS A 126 -0.93 -18.95 -5.50
C LYS A 126 0.22 -17.96 -5.65
N ASN A 127 1.32 -18.36 -6.29
CA ASN A 127 2.44 -17.45 -6.58
C ASN A 127 2.09 -16.53 -7.76
N GLU A 128 1.45 -17.07 -8.80
CA GLU A 128 0.93 -16.26 -9.92
C GLU A 128 -0.07 -15.22 -9.44
N LEU A 129 -1.00 -15.59 -8.56
CA LEU A 129 -1.93 -14.68 -7.89
C LEU A 129 -1.22 -13.62 -7.03
N ASP A 130 -0.11 -13.96 -6.36
CA ASP A 130 0.69 -12.98 -5.62
C ASP A 130 1.36 -11.98 -6.53
N GLU A 131 1.93 -12.44 -7.64
CA GLU A 131 2.56 -11.59 -8.64
C GLU A 131 1.52 -10.65 -9.27
N LEU A 132 0.38 -11.21 -9.69
CA LEU A 132 -0.75 -10.45 -10.22
C LEU A 132 -1.20 -9.38 -9.22
N THR A 133 -1.41 -9.77 -7.96
CA THR A 133 -1.84 -8.84 -6.92
C THR A 133 -0.80 -7.76 -6.67
N SER A 134 0.47 -8.13 -6.50
CA SER A 134 1.54 -7.20 -6.13
C SER A 134 1.83 -6.15 -7.21
N GLN A 135 1.68 -6.49 -8.49
CA GLN A 135 1.93 -5.57 -9.60
C GLN A 135 1.01 -4.34 -9.58
N TRP A 136 -0.28 -4.52 -9.31
CA TRP A 136 -1.23 -3.42 -9.31
C TRP A 136 -1.45 -2.82 -7.92
N GLU A 137 -1.35 -3.62 -6.88
CA GLU A 137 -1.77 -3.23 -5.54
C GLU A 137 -0.89 -2.15 -4.93
N VAL A 138 0.43 -2.32 -5.00
CA VAL A 138 1.38 -1.38 -4.40
C VAL A 138 1.13 0.05 -4.89
N PRO A 139 1.06 0.33 -6.21
CA PRO A 139 0.73 1.67 -6.66
C PRO A 139 -0.71 2.10 -6.34
N ALA A 140 -1.69 1.20 -6.40
CA ALA A 140 -3.10 1.53 -6.13
C ALA A 140 -3.35 1.91 -4.66
N VAL A 141 -2.83 1.14 -3.70
CA VAL A 141 -2.98 1.42 -2.26
C VAL A 141 -2.33 2.75 -1.89
N LEU A 142 -1.18 3.07 -2.48
CA LEU A 142 -0.53 4.38 -2.28
C LEU A 142 -1.38 5.54 -2.83
N ARG A 143 -1.97 5.36 -4.01
CA ARG A 143 -2.86 6.33 -4.64
C ARG A 143 -4.10 6.57 -3.80
N VAL A 144 -4.74 5.51 -3.32
CA VAL A 144 -5.89 5.63 -2.43
C VAL A 144 -5.50 6.35 -1.14
N GLY A 145 -4.38 5.99 -0.52
CA GLY A 145 -3.87 6.68 0.67
C GLY A 145 -3.63 8.17 0.43
N ALA A 146 -3.04 8.53 -0.72
CA ALA A 146 -2.84 9.91 -1.11
C ALA A 146 -4.16 10.64 -1.35
N ALA A 147 -5.11 10.05 -2.08
CA ALA A 147 -6.41 10.65 -2.38
C ALA A 147 -7.26 10.89 -1.13
N LEU A 148 -7.13 10.04 -0.11
CA LEU A 148 -7.81 10.19 1.18
C LEU A 148 -7.09 11.17 2.13
N SER A 149 -5.86 11.57 1.82
CA SER A 149 -5.10 12.53 2.63
C SER A 149 -5.52 13.96 2.32
N THR A 150 -5.40 14.84 3.31
CA THR A 150 -5.54 16.29 3.15
C THR A 150 -4.18 16.97 3.29
N GLU A 151 -4.11 18.27 3.02
CA GLU A 151 -2.87 19.05 3.15
C GLU A 151 -2.26 19.02 4.56
N ASP A 152 -3.08 18.80 5.59
CA ASP A 152 -2.67 18.78 7.00
C ASP A 152 -2.70 17.38 7.62
N ARG A 153 -3.20 16.35 6.92
CA ARG A 153 -3.44 15.02 7.50
C ARG A 153 -3.07 13.90 6.54
N LEU A 154 -2.12 13.10 7.00
CA LEU A 154 -1.71 11.90 6.30
C LEU A 154 -2.68 10.74 6.58
N VAL A 155 -3.22 10.15 5.51
CA VAL A 155 -3.87 8.85 5.57
C VAL A 155 -2.88 7.76 5.17
N LYS A 156 -2.75 6.73 6.00
CA LYS A 156 -1.90 5.55 5.75
C LYS A 156 -2.77 4.32 5.63
N ILE A 157 -2.52 3.50 4.61
CA ILE A 157 -3.21 2.23 4.43
C ILE A 157 -2.22 1.11 4.77
N VAL A 158 -2.43 0.50 5.93
CA VAL A 158 -1.50 -0.45 6.53
C VAL A 158 -2.04 -1.85 6.35
N HIS A 159 -1.23 -2.71 5.75
CA HIS A 159 -1.55 -4.12 5.53
C HIS A 159 -1.67 -4.84 6.86
N VAL A 160 -2.77 -5.58 7.03
CA VAL A 160 -3.03 -6.37 8.23
C VAL A 160 -2.81 -7.84 7.93
N LYS A 161 -3.49 -8.34 6.89
CA LYS A 161 -3.54 -9.76 6.56
C LYS A 161 -3.80 -9.99 5.08
N THR A 162 -3.20 -11.05 4.57
CA THR A 162 -3.56 -11.65 3.27
C THR A 162 -4.15 -13.02 3.51
N GLN A 163 -5.28 -13.31 2.90
CA GLN A 163 -5.88 -14.64 2.88
C GLN A 163 -6.10 -15.06 1.43
N LYS A 164 -5.64 -16.28 1.10
CA LYS A 164 -5.87 -16.88 -0.21
C LYS A 164 -6.80 -18.06 -0.06
N MET A 165 -7.80 -18.14 -0.90
CA MET A 165 -8.77 -19.22 -0.93
C MET A 165 -9.15 -19.51 -2.38
N GLY A 166 -9.60 -20.72 -2.65
CA GLY A 166 -10.20 -21.09 -3.94
C GLY A 166 -11.70 -21.22 -3.80
N ARG A 167 -12.45 -20.89 -4.84
CA ARG A 167 -13.88 -21.18 -4.92
C ARG A 167 -14.10 -22.34 -5.89
N LEU A 168 -14.72 -23.41 -5.42
CA LEU A 168 -15.06 -24.58 -6.23
C LEU A 168 -16.29 -24.28 -7.10
N ASP A 169 -16.48 -25.08 -8.16
CA ASP A 169 -17.63 -24.94 -9.07
C ASP A 169 -18.98 -25.21 -8.39
N ASP A 170 -18.97 -25.98 -7.31
CA ASP A 170 -20.14 -26.26 -6.47
C ASP A 170 -20.42 -25.19 -5.41
N GLY A 171 -19.63 -24.10 -5.39
CA GLY A 171 -19.78 -22.96 -4.50
C GLY A 171 -19.03 -23.07 -3.17
N ARG A 172 -18.46 -24.24 -2.84
CA ARG A 172 -17.67 -24.44 -1.61
C ARG A 172 -16.31 -23.75 -1.67
N TRP A 173 -15.73 -23.50 -0.49
CA TRP A 173 -14.41 -22.88 -0.36
C TRP A 173 -13.28 -23.91 -0.28
N LEU A 174 -12.15 -23.57 -0.87
CA LEU A 174 -10.89 -24.29 -0.81
C LEU A 174 -9.89 -23.46 0.01
N ALA A 175 -9.40 -23.99 1.12
CA ALA A 175 -8.36 -23.35 1.93
C ALA A 175 -7.03 -24.12 1.83
N ASP A 176 -5.94 -23.41 1.64
CA ASP A 176 -4.57 -23.94 1.66
C ASP A 176 -3.71 -22.98 2.51
N ILE A 177 -3.10 -23.50 3.57
CA ILE A 177 -2.88 -22.75 4.83
C ILE A 177 -1.58 -21.91 4.84
N HIS A 178 -1.65 -20.62 5.20
CA HIS A 178 -0.50 -19.77 5.58
C HIS A 178 -0.93 -18.56 6.46
N PHE A 179 -0.08 -18.08 7.39
CA PHE A 179 -0.44 -17.05 8.41
C PHE A 179 0.63 -15.94 8.59
N SER A 180 0.21 -14.68 8.83
CA SER A 180 1.02 -13.55 9.37
C SER A 180 0.12 -12.41 9.97
N GLY A 181 0.64 -11.54 10.86
CA GLY A 181 -0.11 -10.46 11.57
C GLY A 181 0.72 -9.27 12.11
N HIS A 182 0.07 -8.11 12.40
CA HIS A 182 0.76 -6.80 12.66
C HIS A 182 0.09 -5.85 13.69
N ALA A 183 0.72 -4.72 14.12
CA ALA A 183 0.18 -3.73 15.10
C ALA A 183 0.71 -2.28 14.88
N SER A 184 -0.12 -1.23 15.10
CA SER A 184 0.33 0.20 15.15
C SER A 184 -0.66 1.17 15.84
N LEU A 185 -0.31 2.47 15.98
CA LEU A 185 -1.07 3.52 16.71
C LEU A 185 -1.18 4.86 15.95
N THR A 186 -2.38 5.45 15.81
CA THR A 186 -2.67 6.65 14.98
C THR A 186 -3.83 7.53 15.49
N ARG A 187 -3.97 8.76 14.93
CA ARG A 187 -4.99 9.78 15.23
C ARG A 187 -5.89 9.97 13.99
N ASN A 188 -7.22 9.89 14.14
CA ASN A 188 -8.16 9.82 13.01
C ASN A 188 -8.99 11.10 12.84
N HIS A 189 -9.46 11.36 11.60
CA HIS A 189 -10.45 12.39 11.29
C HIS A 189 -11.67 11.84 10.54
N GLY A 190 -12.83 12.48 10.68
CA GLY A 190 -14.07 12.06 10.04
C GLY A 190 -14.11 12.35 8.53
N LEU A 191 -14.46 11.36 7.71
CA LEU A 191 -14.79 11.51 6.29
C LEU A 191 -16.06 10.68 5.99
N PRO A 192 -17.06 11.18 5.23
CA PRO A 192 -18.18 10.36 4.79
C PRO A 192 -17.75 9.22 3.86
N ILE A 193 -18.36 8.04 4.01
CA ILE A 193 -17.95 6.84 3.27
C ILE A 193 -18.20 6.95 1.76
N ASP A 194 -19.25 7.67 1.34
CA ASP A 194 -19.53 7.93 -0.07
C ASP A 194 -18.42 8.73 -0.75
N ILE A 195 -17.92 9.75 -0.06
CA ILE A 195 -16.81 10.57 -0.54
C ILE A 195 -15.54 9.73 -0.61
N ALA A 196 -15.28 8.91 0.41
CA ALA A 196 -14.13 8.00 0.42
C ALA A 196 -14.17 6.99 -0.74
N SER A 197 -15.33 6.37 -1.00
CA SER A 197 -15.52 5.42 -2.10
C SER A 197 -15.36 6.09 -3.46
N GLN A 198 -15.87 7.31 -3.64
CA GLN A 198 -15.68 8.07 -4.88
C GLN A 198 -14.20 8.37 -5.13
N LEU A 199 -13.47 8.86 -4.12
CA LEU A 199 -12.03 9.12 -4.23
C LEU A 199 -11.22 7.85 -4.56
N ILE A 200 -11.62 6.70 -4.03
CA ILE A 200 -11.01 5.40 -4.38
C ILE A 200 -11.25 5.06 -5.84
N ASN A 201 -12.50 5.16 -6.29
CA ASN A 201 -12.85 4.85 -7.68
C ASN A 201 -12.10 5.75 -8.68
N ASP A 202 -11.95 7.03 -8.36
CA ASP A 202 -11.27 7.99 -9.22
C ASP A 202 -9.74 7.76 -9.21
N SER A 203 -9.15 7.51 -8.04
CA SER A 203 -7.70 7.30 -7.89
C SER A 203 -7.19 5.97 -8.43
N ALA A 204 -8.04 4.93 -8.47
CA ALA A 204 -7.68 3.62 -9.00
C ALA A 204 -7.62 3.57 -10.54
N ARG A 205 -8.34 4.48 -11.22
CA ARG A 205 -8.44 4.51 -12.68
C ARG A 205 -7.26 5.19 -13.37
N ASP A 206 -6.56 6.09 -12.67
CA ASP A 206 -5.52 6.94 -13.23
C ASP A 206 -4.20 6.81 -12.46
N VAL A 207 -3.58 5.63 -12.56
CA VAL A 207 -2.29 5.35 -11.91
C VAL A 207 -1.18 6.10 -12.64
N ALA A 208 -0.99 7.38 -12.34
CA ALA A 208 0.14 8.12 -12.88
C ALA A 208 1.47 7.49 -12.41
N ASP A 209 2.32 7.11 -13.37
CA ASP A 209 3.57 6.38 -13.14
C ASP A 209 4.57 7.21 -12.32
N VAL A 210 4.65 6.95 -11.02
CA VAL A 210 5.78 7.40 -10.16
C VAL A 210 7.00 6.48 -10.28
N GLY A 211 6.88 5.35 -10.96
CA GLY A 211 7.89 4.32 -11.10
C GLY A 211 7.79 3.26 -10.02
N GLU A 212 7.88 1.99 -10.44
CA GLU A 212 7.78 0.81 -9.58
C GLU A 212 8.70 0.89 -8.34
N ARG A 213 9.95 1.36 -8.51
CA ARG A 213 10.89 1.52 -7.40
C ARG A 213 10.42 2.52 -6.35
N VAL A 214 9.85 3.65 -6.78
CA VAL A 214 9.31 4.68 -5.86
C VAL A 214 8.12 4.10 -5.12
N SER A 215 7.19 3.44 -5.82
CA SER A 215 6.03 2.80 -5.21
C SER A 215 6.44 1.74 -4.18
N ARG A 216 7.39 0.86 -4.50
CA ARG A 216 7.88 -0.15 -3.56
C ARG A 216 8.51 0.45 -2.31
N LEU A 217 9.30 1.52 -2.44
CA LEU A 217 9.91 2.21 -1.30
C LEU A 217 8.87 2.93 -0.44
N MET A 218 7.90 3.61 -1.07
CA MET A 218 6.80 4.27 -0.34
C MET A 218 5.94 3.26 0.41
N TYR A 219 5.59 2.14 -0.24
CA TYR A 219 4.82 1.08 0.39
C TYR A 219 5.59 0.48 1.57
N ALA A 220 6.87 0.15 1.38
CA ALA A 220 7.72 -0.33 2.47
C ALA A 220 7.77 0.67 3.65
N ALA A 221 7.88 1.97 3.37
CA ALA A 221 7.88 2.99 4.41
C ALA A 221 6.57 3.04 5.22
N ILE A 222 5.42 2.84 4.58
CA ILE A 222 4.11 2.84 5.24
C ILE A 222 3.92 1.58 6.09
N GLN A 223 4.41 0.43 5.63
CA GLN A 223 4.27 -0.85 6.34
C GLN A 223 5.32 -1.04 7.46
N GLU A 224 6.37 -0.24 7.48
CA GLU A 224 7.49 -0.38 8.42
C GLU A 224 7.14 0.17 9.82
N ARG A 225 7.55 -0.57 10.86
CA ARG A 225 7.32 -0.21 12.27
C ARG A 225 8.48 0.57 12.86
N ASP A 226 9.68 0.28 12.39
CA ASP A 226 10.87 1.00 12.82
C ASP A 226 10.88 2.39 12.19
N ASN A 227 10.76 3.44 13.00
CA ASN A 227 10.65 4.81 12.50
C ASN A 227 11.88 5.24 11.70
N MET A 228 13.07 4.70 12.00
CA MET A 228 14.28 5.00 11.23
C MET A 228 14.22 4.34 9.86
N LYS A 229 13.84 3.06 9.77
CA LYS A 229 13.66 2.40 8.47
C LYS A 229 12.55 3.06 7.65
N ALA A 230 11.42 3.39 8.26
CA ALA A 230 10.34 4.10 7.61
C ALA A 230 10.82 5.45 7.05
N PHE A 231 11.54 6.23 7.85
CA PHE A 231 12.18 7.47 7.43
C PHE A 231 13.12 7.28 6.23
N LEU A 232 14.01 6.28 6.29
CA LEU A 232 14.96 6.00 5.22
C LEU A 232 14.26 5.57 3.94
N PHE A 233 13.27 4.69 4.01
CA PHE A 233 12.49 4.27 2.85
C PHE A 233 11.71 5.44 2.24
N SER A 234 11.08 6.29 3.05
CA SER A 234 10.41 7.51 2.59
C SER A 234 11.39 8.47 1.92
N TRP A 235 12.55 8.73 2.53
CA TRP A 235 13.59 9.59 1.96
C TRP A 235 14.09 9.05 0.62
N MET A 236 14.42 7.75 0.56
CA MET A 236 14.88 7.11 -0.66
C MET A 236 13.83 7.19 -1.77
N ALA A 237 12.54 7.01 -1.45
CA ALA A 237 11.46 7.17 -2.41
C ALA A 237 11.45 8.59 -2.99
N LEU A 238 11.53 9.61 -2.13
CA LEU A 238 11.53 11.01 -2.53
C LEU A 238 12.77 11.36 -3.37
N GLU A 239 13.95 10.92 -2.95
CA GLU A 239 15.20 11.17 -3.66
C GLU A 239 15.22 10.52 -5.05
N VAL A 240 14.75 9.26 -5.15
CA VAL A 240 14.62 8.57 -6.44
C VAL A 240 13.63 9.30 -7.34
N LEU A 241 12.48 9.73 -6.81
CA LEU A 241 11.46 10.44 -7.57
C LEU A 241 11.95 11.80 -8.08
N VAL A 242 12.61 12.58 -7.22
CA VAL A 242 13.20 13.88 -7.57
C VAL A 242 14.22 13.72 -8.68
N ASN A 243 15.13 12.75 -8.55
CA ASN A 243 16.14 12.51 -9.59
C ASN A 243 15.48 12.06 -10.90
N LYS A 244 14.58 11.06 -10.86
CA LYS A 244 13.87 10.57 -12.06
C LYS A 244 13.16 11.70 -12.80
N ARG A 245 12.43 12.56 -12.08
CA ARG A 245 11.66 13.67 -12.67
C ARG A 245 12.55 14.78 -13.18
N PHE A 246 13.56 15.19 -12.43
CA PHE A 246 14.49 16.24 -12.85
C PHE A 246 15.30 15.83 -14.07
N ASP A 247 15.83 14.60 -14.07
CA ASP A 247 16.68 14.10 -15.15
C ASP A 247 15.87 13.95 -16.45
N ALA A 248 14.57 13.62 -16.38
CA ALA A 248 13.66 13.57 -17.53
C ALA A 248 13.46 14.93 -18.24
N LEU A 249 13.65 16.05 -17.52
CA LEU A 249 13.49 17.41 -18.08
C LEU A 249 14.71 17.89 -18.86
N SER A 250 15.85 17.16 -18.80
CA SER A 250 17.09 17.54 -19.49
C SER A 250 17.52 18.99 -19.26
N VAL A 251 17.34 19.50 -18.02
CA VAL A 251 17.60 20.90 -17.66
C VAL A 251 19.09 21.21 -17.78
N LYS A 252 19.48 21.90 -18.86
CA LYS A 252 20.88 22.32 -19.09
C LYS A 252 21.25 23.56 -18.30
N LEU A 253 20.32 24.51 -18.20
CA LEU A 253 20.49 25.78 -17.50
C LEU A 253 19.26 26.05 -16.64
N PHE A 254 19.48 26.46 -15.40
CA PHE A 254 18.40 26.98 -14.56
C PHE A 254 17.96 28.33 -15.14
N PRO A 255 16.65 28.56 -15.34
CA PRO A 255 16.17 29.84 -15.81
C PRO A 255 16.55 30.95 -14.82
N ASP A 256 17.03 32.06 -15.35
CA ASP A 256 17.43 33.26 -14.62
C ASP A 256 16.33 34.33 -14.56
N HIS A 257 15.19 34.08 -15.21
CA HIS A 257 13.99 34.92 -15.25
C HIS A 257 12.72 34.05 -15.14
N GLY A 258 11.58 34.66 -14.82
CA GLY A 258 10.28 33.96 -14.73
C GLY A 258 10.03 33.19 -13.44
N LEU A 259 10.71 33.54 -12.34
CA LEU A 259 10.39 33.02 -11.01
C LEU A 259 9.08 33.66 -10.52
N PRO A 260 8.11 32.88 -10.00
CA PRO A 260 6.93 33.44 -9.35
C PRO A 260 7.34 34.35 -8.19
N GLU A 261 6.71 35.52 -8.08
CA GLU A 261 7.00 36.52 -7.04
C GLU A 261 6.75 35.97 -5.63
N GLU A 262 5.84 35.00 -5.53
CA GLU A 262 5.46 34.28 -4.31
C GLU A 262 6.51 33.26 -3.83
N MET A 263 7.56 33.00 -4.62
CA MET A 263 8.60 32.06 -4.19
C MET A 263 9.42 32.64 -3.05
N GLY A 264 9.39 31.94 -1.90
CA GLY A 264 10.12 32.36 -0.70
C GLY A 264 11.60 32.65 -0.98
N LEU A 265 12.15 33.65 -0.28
CA LEU A 265 13.54 34.13 -0.40
C LEU A 265 14.60 33.03 -0.45
N ARG A 266 14.37 31.90 0.22
CA ARG A 266 15.27 30.74 0.24
C ARG A 266 15.35 30.01 -1.10
N VAL A 267 14.22 29.81 -1.76
CA VAL A 267 14.18 29.18 -3.09
C VAL A 267 14.90 30.10 -4.07
N ALA A 268 14.59 31.39 -4.06
CA ALA A 268 15.29 32.39 -4.87
C ALA A 268 16.80 32.44 -4.59
N LYS A 269 17.23 32.30 -3.32
CA LYS A 269 18.65 32.30 -2.94
C LYS A 269 19.41 31.05 -3.41
N LEU A 270 18.78 29.88 -3.40
CA LEU A 270 19.34 28.65 -3.98
C LEU A 270 19.54 28.77 -5.49
N TYR A 271 18.63 29.51 -6.13
CA TYR A 271 18.85 29.91 -7.51
C TYR A 271 20.06 30.83 -7.57
N GLN A 272 20.20 31.87 -6.76
CA GLN A 272 21.33 32.83 -6.81
C GLN A 272 22.71 32.29 -6.38
N ASP A 273 22.85 31.01 -6.02
CA ASP A 273 24.13 30.40 -5.66
C ASP A 273 25.12 30.41 -6.84
N LYS A 274 26.35 30.89 -6.61
CA LYS A 274 27.43 31.00 -7.62
C LYS A 274 27.87 29.65 -8.20
N ASN A 275 27.45 28.53 -7.62
CA ASN A 275 27.67 27.17 -8.13
C ASN A 275 26.70 26.74 -9.25
N ARG A 276 25.92 27.66 -9.84
CA ARG A 276 25.02 27.43 -11.00
C ARG A 276 25.66 26.72 -12.20
N THR A 277 26.98 26.75 -12.32
CA THR A 277 27.73 26.15 -13.43
C THR A 277 28.22 24.73 -13.15
N ARG A 278 27.99 24.17 -11.95
CA ARG A 278 28.30 22.77 -11.69
C ARG A 278 27.41 21.87 -12.54
N GLU A 279 28.01 20.91 -13.23
CA GLU A 279 27.30 19.87 -13.99
C GLU A 279 26.38 19.05 -13.07
N VAL A 280 26.81 18.81 -11.83
CA VAL A 280 26.05 18.04 -10.84
C VAL A 280 25.23 18.98 -9.96
N ARG A 281 23.90 18.91 -10.10
CA ARG A 281 22.92 19.63 -9.27
C ARG A 281 22.69 18.90 -7.95
N THR A 282 22.58 19.65 -6.86
CA THR A 282 22.23 19.09 -5.55
C THR A 282 20.77 18.68 -5.48
N ALA A 283 20.42 17.76 -4.58
CA ALA A 283 19.03 17.34 -4.37
C ALA A 283 18.09 18.51 -4.05
N SER A 284 18.55 19.49 -3.25
CA SER A 284 17.77 20.71 -2.95
C SER A 284 17.53 21.57 -4.19
N GLN A 285 18.52 21.71 -5.08
CA GLN A 285 18.33 22.45 -6.33
C GLN A 285 17.35 21.73 -7.26
N LYS A 286 17.45 20.40 -7.38
CA LYS A 286 16.53 19.60 -8.18
C LYS A 286 15.10 19.69 -7.65
N PHE A 287 14.91 19.52 -6.34
CA PHE A 287 13.59 19.62 -5.71
C PHE A 287 13.00 21.02 -5.87
N ALA A 288 13.78 22.08 -5.62
CA ALA A 288 13.34 23.46 -5.83
C ALA A 288 12.82 23.66 -7.26
N TYR A 289 13.58 23.23 -8.27
CA TYR A 289 13.18 23.33 -9.68
C TYR A 289 11.83 22.67 -9.95
N LEU A 290 11.66 21.45 -9.45
CA LEU A 290 10.43 20.69 -9.66
C LEU A 290 9.23 21.38 -8.99
N VAL A 291 9.38 21.90 -7.78
CA VAL A 291 8.33 22.71 -7.11
C VAL A 291 7.92 23.91 -7.96
N ILE A 292 8.88 24.63 -8.57
CA ILE A 292 8.55 25.84 -9.35
C ILE A 292 7.84 25.49 -10.67
N PHE A 293 8.39 24.53 -11.41
CA PHE A 293 8.10 24.42 -12.84
C PHE A 293 7.28 23.19 -13.21
N GLN A 294 7.24 22.17 -12.36
CA GLN A 294 6.64 20.88 -12.70
C GLN A 294 5.48 20.52 -11.77
N TRP A 295 5.66 20.73 -10.47
CA TRP A 295 4.80 20.20 -9.42
C TRP A 295 3.82 21.24 -8.92
N ARG A 296 2.71 21.39 -9.66
CA ARG A 296 1.68 22.43 -9.40
C ARG A 296 1.00 22.33 -8.04
N ALA A 297 0.94 21.13 -7.47
CA ALA A 297 0.31 20.88 -6.17
C ALA A 297 1.23 21.22 -4.97
N LEU A 298 2.49 21.60 -5.21
CA LEU A 298 3.43 21.95 -4.15
C LEU A 298 3.56 23.46 -4.00
N GLU A 299 3.66 23.89 -2.76
CA GLU A 299 3.85 25.28 -2.37
C GLU A 299 5.32 25.57 -2.02
N PRO A 300 5.72 26.85 -1.93
CA PRO A 300 7.06 27.21 -1.46
C PRO A 300 7.39 26.66 -0.06
N THR A 301 6.39 26.49 0.80
CA THR A 301 6.54 25.91 2.15
C THR A 301 6.94 24.43 2.12
N ASP A 302 6.54 23.69 1.08
CA ASP A 302 6.94 22.29 0.87
C ASP A 302 8.45 22.16 0.59
N PHE A 303 9.08 23.21 0.04
CA PHE A 303 10.53 23.28 -0.08
C PHE A 303 11.22 23.35 1.28
N ASP A 304 10.70 24.14 2.23
CA ASP A 304 11.25 24.22 3.58
C ASP A 304 11.10 22.88 4.32
N ALA A 305 9.98 22.18 4.13
CA ALA A 305 9.80 20.81 4.63
C ALA A 305 10.85 19.86 4.06
N PHE A 306 11.10 19.90 2.75
CA PHE A 306 12.15 19.09 2.11
C PHE A 306 13.55 19.36 2.70
N VAL A 307 13.92 20.65 2.85
CA VAL A 307 15.22 21.04 3.41
C VAL A 307 15.37 20.57 4.85
N SER A 308 14.31 20.71 5.66
CA SER A 308 14.28 20.22 7.04
C SER A 308 14.54 18.72 7.11
N VAL A 309 13.83 17.92 6.31
CA VAL A 309 14.01 16.47 6.21
C VAL A 309 15.43 16.10 5.76
N LYS A 310 15.94 16.76 4.72
CA LYS A 310 17.28 16.51 4.18
C LYS A 310 18.36 16.71 5.25
N LYS A 311 18.19 17.68 6.13
CA LYS A 311 19.11 17.92 7.26
C LYS A 311 19.24 16.68 8.15
N TYR A 312 18.12 16.07 8.55
CA TYR A 312 18.13 14.83 9.34
C TYR A 312 18.85 13.69 8.61
N ARG A 313 18.59 13.54 7.30
CA ARG A 313 19.27 12.53 6.49
C ARG A 313 20.78 12.76 6.42
N ASP A 314 21.21 14.00 6.23
CA ASP A 314 22.63 14.32 6.15
C ASP A 314 23.33 14.15 7.51
N GLU A 315 22.67 14.49 8.62
CA GLU A 315 23.17 14.19 9.96
C GLU A 315 23.37 12.67 10.14
N PHE A 316 22.44 11.85 9.64
CA PHE A 316 22.53 10.40 9.71
C PHE A 316 23.71 9.88 8.91
N ALA A 317 23.87 10.38 7.67
CA ALA A 317 24.96 10.00 6.78
C ALA A 317 26.36 10.36 7.33
N HIS A 318 26.45 11.41 8.14
CA HIS A 318 27.68 11.80 8.82
C HIS A 318 27.93 11.04 10.13
N GLY A 319 27.04 10.13 10.52
CA GLY A 319 27.16 9.34 11.76
C GLY A 319 26.82 10.12 13.03
N ASN A 320 26.11 11.25 12.91
CA ASN A 320 25.68 12.02 14.07
C ASN A 320 24.53 11.29 14.79
N ALA A 321 24.45 11.48 16.11
CA ALA A 321 23.33 10.98 16.89
C ALA A 321 22.04 11.74 16.51
N ILE A 322 21.00 11.00 16.19
CA ILE A 322 19.67 11.54 15.87
C ILE A 322 18.67 10.96 16.85
N ASP A 323 17.66 11.74 17.24
CA ASP A 323 16.53 11.21 17.97
C ASP A 323 15.58 10.49 17.00
N HIS A 324 15.53 9.16 17.10
CA HIS A 324 14.70 8.31 16.24
C HIS A 324 13.20 8.55 16.49
N ARG A 325 12.80 9.18 17.60
CA ARG A 325 11.40 9.45 17.94
C ARG A 325 10.85 10.68 17.23
N THR A 326 11.71 11.59 16.79
CA THR A 326 11.32 12.88 16.19
C THR A 326 11.65 12.95 14.70
N LEU A 327 11.91 11.80 14.05
CA LEU A 327 12.18 11.76 12.62
C LEU A 327 10.96 12.29 11.85
N PRO A 328 11.14 13.20 10.86
CA PRO A 328 10.05 13.85 10.14
C PRO A 328 9.46 12.95 9.05
N THR A 329 9.25 11.65 9.32
CA THR A 329 8.75 10.65 8.36
C THR A 329 7.41 11.05 7.75
N GLU A 330 6.50 11.56 8.57
CA GLU A 330 5.18 12.02 8.14
C GLU A 330 5.29 13.20 7.16
N SER A 331 6.21 14.14 7.39
CA SER A 331 6.45 15.25 6.46
C SER A 331 6.90 14.76 5.09
N ILE A 332 7.74 13.71 5.01
CA ILE A 332 8.14 13.13 3.71
C ILE A 332 6.95 12.48 3.01
N LEU A 333 6.17 11.70 3.74
CA LEU A 333 5.00 11.01 3.19
C LEU A 333 3.93 11.99 2.71
N MET A 334 3.72 13.11 3.40
CA MET A 334 2.83 14.18 2.94
C MET A 334 3.33 14.83 1.64
N LEU A 335 4.63 15.13 1.53
CA LEU A 335 5.22 15.62 0.27
C LEU A 335 5.00 14.62 -0.88
N LEU A 336 5.23 13.34 -0.62
CA LEU A 336 5.03 12.28 -1.60
C LEU A 336 3.55 12.14 -2.01
N ASN A 337 2.61 12.25 -1.07
CA ASN A 337 1.17 12.20 -1.36
C ASN A 337 0.72 13.41 -2.20
N LYS A 338 1.20 14.62 -1.90
CA LYS A 338 0.96 15.79 -2.75
C LYS A 338 1.51 15.61 -4.17
N ILE A 339 2.68 14.98 -4.31
CA ILE A 339 3.27 14.69 -5.64
C ILE A 339 2.48 13.60 -6.38
N LEU A 340 1.92 12.63 -5.66
CA LEU A 340 1.05 11.61 -6.23
C LEU A 340 -0.24 12.25 -6.77
N ASN A 341 -0.90 13.11 -6.01
CA ASN A 341 -2.19 13.73 -6.38
C ASN A 341 -2.11 14.87 -7.42
N GLN A 342 -1.03 14.96 -8.20
CA GLN A 342 -0.87 15.98 -9.23
C GLN A 342 -1.78 15.83 -10.44
#